data_AF-A0A4C1XPQ4-F1
#
_entry.id   AF-A0A4C1XPQ4-F1
#
_cell.length_a   1.000
_cell.length_b   1.000
_cell.length_c   1.000
_cell.angle_alpha   90.00
_cell.angle_beta   90.00
_cell.angle_gamma   90.00
#
_symmetry.space_group_name_H-M   'P 1'
#
loop_
_entity.id
_entity.type
_entity.pdbx_description
1 polymer ?
#
loop_
_entity_poly.entity_id
_entity_poly.type
_entity_poly.pdbx_seq_one_letter_code
_entity_poly.pdbx_strand_id
1 'polypeptide(L)'
;MSGHRYISNPSNLFEDDVDDIDFLRNTRQRMPSSQYSTPHGGHIAELERQRQAMLERQREIEQRTVESSTRSVMLLRESEQIGVATAEELARQREQLQNTDKRLDEINVNLRYSQKHLNGIKSVFSGLKNYLSGKSDSPPPKSNPSPSDSRAGTSSSKLDNYCINDMPKISNEDRFNHHPAARLRGLEEQPSVASVSDSQRVNEMLDANLDEMVQAITRLKGLGSALAEEIDQQNDLIDTIHDKVEIADIKIGKQNKEMNKILGK
;
A
#
# COMPACT_ATOMS: atom_id res chain seq x y z
N MET A 1 -36.98 -21.52 -16.96
CA MET A 1 -37.06 -20.67 -18.17
C MET A 1 -36.22 -19.43 -17.90
N SER A 2 -35.32 -19.14 -18.83
CA SER A 2 -34.30 -18.09 -18.81
C SER A 2 -34.91 -16.68 -18.86
N GLY A 3 -34.17 -15.63 -18.44
CA GLY A 3 -34.65 -14.25 -18.61
C GLY A 3 -33.79 -13.12 -18.06
N HIS A 4 -32.52 -13.06 -18.47
CA HIS A 4 -31.64 -11.90 -18.68
C HIS A 4 -31.60 -10.69 -17.70
N ARG A 5 -30.39 -10.48 -17.16
CA ARG A 5 -29.85 -9.22 -16.61
C ARG A 5 -29.67 -8.20 -17.74
N TYR A 6 -30.06 -6.95 -17.50
CA TYR A 6 -29.63 -5.81 -18.32
C TYR A 6 -28.51 -5.07 -17.61
N ILE A 7 -27.36 -5.03 -18.27
CA ILE A 7 -26.23 -4.16 -17.98
C ILE A 7 -26.65 -2.77 -18.48
N SER A 8 -26.77 -1.80 -17.59
CA SER A 8 -26.97 -0.40 -17.98
C SER A 8 -25.65 0.14 -18.54
N ASN A 9 -25.70 0.50 -19.81
CA ASN A 9 -24.63 1.06 -20.62
C ASN A 9 -24.08 2.36 -19.99
N PRO A 10 -22.76 2.53 -19.78
CA PRO A 10 -22.19 3.73 -19.16
C PRO A 10 -21.95 4.90 -20.15
N SER A 11 -22.54 4.86 -21.35
CA SER A 11 -22.26 5.84 -22.42
C SER A 11 -23.21 7.03 -22.50
N ASN A 12 -24.29 7.08 -21.70
CA ASN A 12 -25.32 8.13 -21.82
C ASN A 12 -25.29 9.13 -20.65
N LEU A 13 -24.10 9.62 -20.30
CA LEU A 13 -23.92 10.65 -19.26
C LEU A 13 -23.86 12.09 -19.83
N PHE A 14 -23.98 12.26 -21.15
CA PHE A 14 -23.89 13.56 -21.84
C PHE A 14 -24.89 13.72 -22.99
N GLU A 15 -26.06 13.09 -22.91
CA GLU A 15 -27.19 13.41 -23.81
C GLU A 15 -28.23 14.17 -22.99
N ASP A 16 -27.89 15.41 -22.61
CA ASP A 16 -28.90 16.47 -22.48
C ASP A 16 -29.30 16.87 -23.90
N ASP A 17 -30.07 16.00 -24.56
CA ASP A 17 -30.85 16.42 -25.71
C ASP A 17 -31.90 17.39 -25.18
N VAL A 18 -31.57 18.67 -25.22
CA VAL A 18 -32.55 19.74 -25.14
C VAL A 18 -33.50 19.48 -26.30
N ASP A 19 -34.67 18.90 -26.03
CA ASP A 19 -35.68 18.58 -27.04
C ASP A 19 -35.84 19.80 -27.97
N ASP A 20 -35.42 19.66 -29.23
CA ASP A 20 -35.46 20.74 -30.23
C ASP A 20 -36.88 21.34 -30.37
N ILE A 21 -37.89 20.58 -29.96
CA ILE A 21 -39.30 20.93 -29.92
C ILE A 21 -39.61 22.00 -28.85
N ASP A 22 -38.92 21.98 -27.71
CA ASP A 22 -39.08 22.96 -26.63
C ASP A 22 -38.35 24.27 -26.94
N PHE A 23 -37.20 24.22 -27.63
CA PHE A 23 -36.53 25.42 -28.14
C PHE A 23 -37.38 26.16 -29.20
N LEU A 24 -38.04 25.41 -30.09
CA LEU A 24 -38.92 25.96 -31.12
C LEU A 24 -40.28 26.45 -30.58
N ARG A 25 -40.71 25.99 -29.39
CA ARG A 25 -41.92 26.49 -28.73
C ARG A 25 -41.74 27.90 -28.18
N ASN A 26 -40.55 28.25 -27.73
CA ASN A 26 -40.27 29.55 -27.10
C ASN A 26 -40.27 30.73 -28.09
N THR A 27 -40.10 30.48 -29.40
CA THR A 27 -39.96 31.55 -30.41
C THR A 27 -41.26 31.90 -31.16
N ARG A 28 -42.37 31.18 -30.93
CA ARG A 28 -43.69 31.54 -31.47
C ARG A 28 -44.59 32.15 -30.41
N GLN A 29 -44.29 33.40 -30.04
CA GLN A 29 -45.31 34.33 -29.55
C GLN A 29 -46.33 34.60 -30.67
N ARG A 30 -47.36 33.75 -30.75
CA ARG A 30 -48.58 34.06 -31.47
C ARG A 30 -49.55 34.67 -30.48
N MET A 31 -49.58 36.01 -30.42
CA MET A 31 -50.55 36.77 -29.63
C MET A 31 -51.98 36.36 -29.98
N PRO A 32 -52.83 35.96 -29.01
CA PRO A 32 -54.26 36.11 -29.11
C PRO A 32 -54.71 37.38 -28.37
N SER A 33 -55.70 38.03 -28.97
CA SER A 33 -56.42 39.18 -28.47
C SER A 33 -57.02 38.99 -27.07
N SER A 34 -56.93 40.07 -26.29
CA SER A 34 -57.60 40.37 -25.02
C SER A 34 -58.88 39.59 -24.72
N GLN A 35 -58.91 38.97 -23.53
CA GLN A 35 -59.92 39.18 -22.49
C GLN A 35 -59.59 38.28 -21.27
N TYR A 36 -60.14 38.64 -20.10
CA TYR A 36 -60.08 37.96 -18.80
C TYR A 36 -59.01 38.44 -17.81
N SER A 37 -59.46 39.36 -16.95
CA SER A 37 -58.92 39.62 -15.63
C SER A 37 -58.99 38.34 -14.78
N THR A 38 -57.85 37.68 -14.59
CA THR A 38 -57.71 36.55 -13.66
C THR A 38 -57.12 37.05 -12.32
N PRO A 39 -57.58 36.57 -11.16
CA PRO A 39 -57.14 37.08 -9.87
C PRO A 39 -55.66 36.72 -9.61
N HIS A 40 -54.81 37.73 -9.44
CA HIS A 40 -53.35 37.60 -9.22
C HIS A 40 -52.92 36.81 -7.96
N GLY A 41 -53.84 36.35 -7.11
CA GLY A 41 -53.51 35.65 -5.86
C GLY A 41 -53.13 34.18 -5.99
N GLY A 42 -53.66 33.45 -6.99
CA GLY A 42 -53.42 32.00 -7.13
C GLY A 42 -52.03 31.63 -7.66
N HIS A 43 -51.51 32.44 -8.58
CA HIS A 43 -50.19 32.21 -9.18
C HIS A 43 -49.03 32.44 -8.20
N ILE A 44 -49.22 33.36 -7.23
CA ILE A 44 -48.23 33.63 -6.18
C ILE A 44 -48.10 32.43 -5.24
N ALA A 45 -49.23 31.81 -4.86
CA ALA A 45 -49.24 30.62 -4.01
C ALA A 45 -48.63 29.39 -4.69
N GLU A 46 -48.86 29.20 -6.00
CA GLU A 46 -48.24 28.13 -6.79
C GLU A 46 -46.71 28.27 -6.88
N LEU A 47 -46.23 29.49 -7.15
CA LEU A 47 -44.80 29.80 -7.20
C LEU A 47 -44.11 29.62 -5.84
N GLU A 48 -44.78 30.00 -4.75
CA GLU A 48 -44.25 29.82 -3.40
C GLU A 48 -44.14 28.34 -3.03
N ARG A 49 -45.13 27.52 -3.39
CA ARG A 49 -45.08 26.06 -3.22
C ARG A 49 -43.96 25.43 -4.04
N GLN A 50 -43.78 25.86 -5.29
CA GLN A 50 -42.68 25.40 -6.14
C GLN A 50 -41.32 25.74 -5.53
N ARG A 51 -41.16 26.96 -5.00
CA ARG A 51 -39.93 27.38 -4.30
C ARG A 51 -39.65 26.52 -3.07
N GLN A 52 -40.66 26.24 -2.26
CA GLN A 52 -40.52 25.38 -1.08
C GLN A 52 -40.09 23.96 -1.47
N ALA A 53 -40.71 23.36 -2.49
CA ALA A 53 -40.34 22.05 -2.99
C ALA A 53 -38.89 22.01 -3.52
N MET A 54 -38.44 23.07 -4.20
CA MET A 54 -37.04 23.18 -4.65
C MET A 54 -36.06 23.26 -3.48
N LEU A 55 -36.37 24.03 -2.44
CA LEU A 55 -35.53 24.17 -1.24
C LEU A 55 -35.45 22.86 -0.44
N GLU A 56 -36.55 22.10 -0.34
CA GLU A 56 -36.55 20.78 0.27
C GLU A 56 -35.68 19.80 -0.51
N ARG A 57 -35.83 19.77 -1.84
CA ARG A 57 -35.01 18.94 -2.72
C ARG A 57 -33.52 19.28 -2.63
N GLN A 58 -33.20 20.57 -2.56
CA GLN A 58 -31.82 21.03 -2.37
C GLN A 58 -31.24 20.50 -1.06
N ARG A 59 -31.97 20.63 0.07
CA ARG A 59 -31.53 20.12 1.38
C ARG A 59 -31.35 18.61 1.40
N GLU A 60 -32.24 17.86 0.74
CA GLU A 60 -32.10 16.41 0.62
C GLU A 60 -30.82 16.02 -0.13
N ILE A 61 -30.54 16.69 -1.26
CA ILE A 61 -29.34 16.44 -2.07
C ILE A 61 -28.08 16.80 -1.28
N GLU A 62 -28.07 17.95 -0.61
CA GLU A 62 -26.98 18.41 0.25
C GLU A 62 -26.68 17.39 1.35
N GLN A 63 -27.70 16.94 2.07
CA GLN A 63 -27.55 15.95 3.14
C GLN A 63 -27.01 14.62 2.62
N ARG A 64 -27.60 14.09 1.54
CA ARG A 64 -27.15 12.83 0.93
C ARG A 64 -25.71 12.90 0.42
N THR A 65 -25.31 14.06 -0.11
CA THR A 65 -23.94 14.30 -0.58
C THR A 65 -22.96 14.28 0.59
N VAL A 66 -23.27 14.97 1.69
CA VAL A 66 -22.42 14.97 2.89
C VAL A 66 -22.30 13.57 3.49
N GLU A 67 -23.42 12.85 3.66
CA GLU A 67 -23.43 11.48 4.18
C GLU A 67 -22.61 10.53 3.30
N SER A 68 -22.74 10.64 1.98
CA SER A 68 -21.95 9.87 1.03
C SER A 68 -20.45 10.18 1.17
N SER A 69 -20.09 11.46 1.30
CA SER A 69 -18.71 11.89 1.47
C SER A 69 -18.10 11.37 2.77
N THR A 70 -18.82 11.45 3.89
CA THR A 70 -18.40 10.90 5.18
C THR A 70 -18.18 9.38 5.12
N ARG A 71 -19.04 8.65 4.42
CA ARG A 71 -18.86 7.21 4.21
C ARG A 71 -17.59 6.91 3.41
N SER A 72 -17.34 7.67 2.34
CA SER A 72 -16.14 7.50 1.53
C SER A 72 -14.87 7.76 2.33
N VAL A 73 -14.84 8.79 3.19
CA VAL A 73 -13.73 9.04 4.12
C VAL A 73 -13.49 7.85 5.05
N MET A 74 -14.56 7.29 5.64
CA MET A 74 -14.46 6.12 6.51
C MET A 74 -13.85 4.92 5.77
N LEU A 75 -14.34 4.62 4.56
CA LEU A 75 -13.82 3.52 3.74
C LEU A 75 -12.35 3.71 3.36
N LEU A 76 -11.92 4.94 3.09
CA LEU A 76 -10.53 5.25 2.79
C LEU A 76 -9.62 5.02 4.01
N ARG A 77 -10.07 5.43 5.21
CA ARG A 77 -9.34 5.16 6.46
C ARG A 77 -9.24 3.66 6.75
N GLU A 78 -10.32 2.91 6.55
CA GLU A 78 -10.33 1.45 6.69
C GLU A 78 -9.37 0.79 5.69
N SER A 79 -9.41 1.24 4.43
CA SER A 79 -8.50 0.76 3.39
C SER A 79 -7.04 1.05 3.73
N GLU A 80 -6.75 2.22 4.30
CA GLU A 80 -5.40 2.60 4.75
C GLU A 80 -4.93 1.68 5.86
N GLN A 81 -5.77 1.40 6.86
CA GLN A 81 -5.44 0.48 7.95
C GLN A 81 -5.14 -0.93 7.44
N ILE A 82 -5.95 -1.45 6.52
CA ILE A 82 -5.72 -2.75 5.89
C ILE A 82 -4.41 -2.74 5.09
N GLY A 83 -4.13 -1.65 4.36
CA GLY A 83 -2.88 -1.47 3.63
C GLY A 83 -1.65 -1.48 4.53
N VAL A 84 -1.71 -0.80 5.69
CA VAL A 84 -0.62 -0.81 6.68
C VAL A 84 -0.41 -2.21 7.25
N ALA A 85 -1.48 -2.89 7.67
CA ALA A 85 -1.38 -4.27 8.17
C ALA A 85 -0.79 -5.22 7.11
N THR A 86 -1.14 -5.01 5.84
CA THR A 86 -0.57 -5.77 4.72
C THR A 86 0.93 -5.48 4.56
N ALA A 87 1.35 -4.22 4.68
CA ALA A 87 2.77 -3.85 4.63
C ALA A 87 3.58 -4.51 5.75
N GLU A 88 3.05 -4.55 6.96
CA GLU A 88 3.67 -5.22 8.10
C GLU A 88 3.85 -6.73 7.85
N GLU A 89 2.83 -7.39 7.31
CA GLU A 89 2.92 -8.82 7.00
C GLU A 89 3.91 -9.08 5.86
N LEU A 90 3.95 -8.25 4.81
CA LEU A 90 4.96 -8.37 3.76
C LEU A 90 6.38 -8.18 4.31
N ALA A 91 6.61 -7.23 5.22
CA ALA A 91 7.91 -7.06 5.85
C ALA A 91 8.33 -8.31 6.66
N ARG A 92 7.38 -8.90 7.38
CA ARG A 92 7.60 -10.17 8.10
C ARG A 92 7.88 -11.34 7.16
N GLN A 93 7.20 -11.41 6.00
CA GLN A 93 7.44 -12.43 4.98
C GLN A 93 8.83 -12.27 4.34
N ARG A 94 9.24 -11.03 4.05
CA ARG A 94 10.59 -10.73 3.56
C ARG A 94 11.67 -11.26 4.49
N GLU A 95 11.53 -11.06 5.81
CA GLU A 95 12.50 -11.58 6.79
C GLU A 95 12.60 -13.11 6.73
N GLN A 96 11.47 -13.81 6.58
CA GLN A 96 11.45 -15.26 6.43
C GLN A 96 12.15 -15.73 5.15
N LEU A 97 11.94 -15.03 4.03
CA LEU A 97 12.64 -15.30 2.78
C LEU A 97 14.15 -15.08 2.92
N GLN A 98 14.58 -13.97 3.52
CA GLN A 98 16.00 -13.69 3.77
C GLN A 98 16.65 -14.73 4.69
N ASN A 99 15.94 -15.19 5.71
CA ASN A 99 16.42 -16.26 6.59
C ASN A 99 16.52 -17.60 5.83
N THR A 100 15.59 -17.87 4.92
CA THR A 100 15.63 -19.05 4.05
C THR A 100 16.82 -18.98 3.09
N ASP A 101 17.06 -17.83 2.47
CA ASP A 101 18.19 -17.59 1.58
C ASP A 101 19.54 -17.84 2.29
N LYS A 102 19.72 -17.30 3.50
CA LYS A 102 20.92 -17.54 4.32
C LYS A 102 21.11 -19.02 4.66
N ARG A 103 20.04 -19.71 5.04
CA ARG A 103 20.09 -21.16 5.34
C ARG A 103 20.48 -21.96 4.11
N LEU A 104 20.04 -21.58 2.92
CA LEU A 104 20.42 -22.23 1.67
C LEU A 104 21.89 -22.01 1.33
N ASP A 105 22.43 -20.83 1.60
CA ASP A 105 23.87 -20.58 1.47
C ASP A 105 24.68 -21.45 2.43
N GLU A 106 24.26 -21.55 3.70
CA GLU A 106 24.88 -22.45 4.68
C GLU A 106 24.82 -23.91 4.23
N ILE A 107 23.67 -24.37 3.73
CA ILE A 107 23.51 -25.72 3.15
C ILE A 107 24.51 -25.91 2.01
N ASN A 108 24.62 -24.95 1.09
CA ASN A 108 25.52 -25.05 -0.05
C ASN A 108 27.00 -25.12 0.39
N VAL A 109 27.40 -24.32 1.38
CA VAL A 109 28.75 -24.38 2.00
C VAL A 109 28.98 -25.72 2.69
N ASN A 110 28.02 -26.19 3.48
CA ASN A 110 28.09 -27.47 4.17
C ASN A 110 28.20 -28.64 3.19
N LEU A 111 27.45 -28.61 2.09
CA LEU A 111 27.56 -29.62 1.03
C LEU A 111 28.94 -29.60 0.39
N ARG A 112 29.57 -28.44 0.16
CA ARG A 112 30.96 -28.38 -0.34
C ARG A 112 31.93 -29.03 0.64
N TYR A 113 31.76 -28.82 1.93
CA TYR A 113 32.59 -29.43 2.96
C TYR A 113 32.35 -30.94 3.08
N SER A 114 31.09 -31.37 3.07
CA SER A 114 30.68 -32.78 3.02
C SER A 114 31.29 -33.51 1.81
N GLN A 115 31.36 -32.87 0.64
CA GLN A 115 32.02 -33.46 -0.52
C GLN A 115 33.51 -33.73 -0.28
N LYS A 116 34.22 -32.81 0.37
CA LYS A 116 35.65 -33.00 0.72
C LYS A 116 35.83 -34.19 1.65
N HIS A 117 34.94 -34.34 2.64
CA HIS A 117 34.95 -35.51 3.52
C HIS A 117 34.63 -36.81 2.80
N LEU A 118 33.60 -36.85 1.96
CA LEU A 118 33.27 -38.03 1.16
C LEU A 118 34.43 -38.44 0.25
N ASN A 119 35.13 -37.47 -0.36
CA ASN A 119 36.32 -37.75 -1.15
C ASN A 119 37.44 -38.35 -0.27
N GLY A 120 37.66 -37.82 0.94
CA GLY A 120 38.59 -38.42 1.90
C GLY A 120 38.24 -39.87 2.27
N ILE A 121 36.96 -40.16 2.54
CA ILE A 121 36.48 -41.51 2.87
C ILE A 121 36.66 -42.47 1.70
N LYS A 122 36.33 -42.03 0.47
CA LYS A 122 36.59 -42.81 -0.75
C LYS A 122 38.08 -43.15 -0.88
N SER A 123 38.96 -42.19 -0.62
CA SER A 123 40.41 -42.41 -0.71
C SER A 123 40.92 -43.43 0.30
N VAL A 124 40.46 -43.39 1.57
CA VAL A 124 40.89 -44.38 2.57
C VAL A 124 40.31 -45.77 2.30
N PHE A 125 39.06 -45.88 1.86
CA PHE A 125 38.46 -47.17 1.52
C PHE A 125 39.09 -47.77 0.25
N SER A 126 39.39 -46.95 -0.76
CA SER A 126 40.12 -47.39 -1.95
C SER A 126 41.56 -47.79 -1.62
N GLY A 127 42.22 -47.06 -0.73
CA GLY A 127 43.57 -47.39 -0.25
C GLY A 127 43.60 -48.71 0.50
N LEU A 128 42.63 -48.93 1.40
CA LEU A 128 42.48 -50.20 2.12
C LEU A 128 42.13 -51.35 1.17
N LYS A 129 41.26 -51.13 0.18
CA LYS A 129 40.93 -52.14 -0.84
C LYS A 129 42.15 -52.50 -1.69
N ASN A 130 42.93 -51.52 -2.16
CA ASN A 130 44.16 -51.79 -2.91
C ASN A 130 45.22 -52.50 -2.07
N TYR A 131 45.35 -52.11 -0.79
CA TYR A 131 46.28 -52.73 0.15
C TYR A 131 45.88 -54.17 0.47
N LEU A 132 44.59 -54.44 0.66
CA LEU A 132 44.07 -55.78 0.94
C LEU A 132 43.99 -56.66 -0.32
N SER A 133 43.85 -56.07 -1.52
CA SER A 133 43.78 -56.82 -2.78
C SER A 133 45.15 -57.09 -3.43
N GLY A 134 46.27 -56.78 -2.76
CA GLY A 134 47.60 -57.28 -3.11
C GLY A 134 48.16 -56.86 -4.47
N LYS A 135 47.70 -55.75 -5.06
CA LYS A 135 48.23 -55.21 -6.32
C LYS A 135 48.98 -53.91 -6.03
N SER A 136 50.27 -54.05 -5.76
CA SER A 136 51.21 -52.93 -5.61
C SER A 136 51.52 -52.35 -6.99
N ASP A 137 51.21 -51.08 -7.22
CA ASP A 137 52.07 -50.25 -8.08
C ASP A 137 52.02 -48.77 -7.69
N SER A 138 53.21 -48.27 -7.33
CA SER A 138 53.75 -46.90 -7.24
C SER A 138 53.05 -45.78 -6.40
N PRO A 139 53.80 -45.04 -5.55
CA PRO A 139 53.29 -43.89 -4.80
C PRO A 139 53.50 -42.55 -5.53
N PRO A 140 52.64 -41.52 -5.36
CA PRO A 140 53.00 -40.14 -5.63
C PRO A 140 53.63 -39.46 -4.39
N PRO A 141 54.41 -38.38 -4.57
CA PRO A 141 55.22 -37.79 -3.52
C PRO A 141 54.41 -36.94 -2.54
N LYS A 142 54.93 -36.88 -1.32
CA LYS A 142 54.47 -36.07 -0.19
C LYS A 142 54.71 -34.58 -0.48
N SER A 143 53.71 -33.73 -0.21
CA SER A 143 53.89 -32.30 0.01
C SER A 143 53.29 -31.92 1.38
N ASN A 144 54.12 -31.26 2.18
CA ASN A 144 53.92 -30.89 3.59
C ASN A 144 52.70 -29.96 3.84
N PRO A 145 52.13 -29.97 5.07
CA PRO A 145 51.26 -28.93 5.56
C PRO A 145 52.09 -27.73 6.06
N SER A 146 51.63 -26.50 5.78
CA SER A 146 52.13 -25.28 6.42
C SER A 146 51.00 -24.60 7.20
N PRO A 147 51.32 -23.82 8.26
CA PRO A 147 50.52 -23.71 9.47
C PRO A 147 49.44 -22.64 9.41
N SER A 148 48.51 -22.80 10.35
CA SER A 148 47.59 -21.80 10.88
C SER A 148 48.28 -20.47 11.22
N ASP A 149 47.68 -19.36 10.78
CA ASP A 149 47.93 -18.05 11.34
C ASP A 149 46.59 -17.48 11.82
N SER A 150 46.40 -17.47 13.13
CA SER A 150 45.36 -16.75 13.84
C SER A 150 45.80 -15.30 14.00
N ARG A 151 45.05 -14.36 13.41
CA ARG A 151 45.08 -12.95 13.82
C ARG A 151 43.66 -12.46 14.06
N ALA A 152 43.33 -12.34 15.34
CA ALA A 152 42.31 -11.44 15.84
C ALA A 152 42.71 -10.01 15.48
N GLY A 153 41.86 -9.34 14.70
CA GLY A 153 41.96 -7.93 14.38
C GLY A 153 40.70 -7.22 14.87
N THR A 154 40.78 -6.66 16.06
CA THR A 154 39.88 -5.63 16.56
C THR A 154 39.89 -4.46 15.57
N SER A 155 38.71 -4.01 15.13
CA SER A 155 38.56 -2.66 14.60
C SER A 155 37.18 -2.13 14.95
N SER A 156 37.20 -1.19 15.88
CA SER A 156 36.14 -0.27 16.23
C SER A 156 35.71 0.53 14.99
N SER A 157 34.45 0.42 14.60
CA SER A 157 33.76 1.47 13.88
C SER A 157 32.77 2.12 14.83
N LYS A 158 33.17 3.32 15.29
CA LYS A 158 32.29 4.36 15.81
C LYS A 158 31.07 4.47 14.91
N LEU A 159 29.87 4.33 15.47
CA LEU A 159 28.62 4.97 15.04
C LEU A 159 27.56 4.64 16.09
N ASP A 160 27.81 5.14 17.30
CA ASP A 160 26.82 5.30 18.36
C ASP A 160 26.53 6.81 18.39
N ASN A 161 25.58 7.24 17.56
CA ASN A 161 24.90 8.55 17.63
C ASN A 161 24.01 8.74 16.40
N TYR A 162 22.75 8.32 16.48
CA TYR A 162 21.64 9.08 15.89
C TYR A 162 20.30 8.67 16.53
N CYS A 163 20.26 8.70 17.86
CA CYS A 163 19.03 8.75 18.63
C CYS A 163 19.22 9.84 19.67
N ILE A 164 18.19 10.68 19.84
CA ILE A 164 18.13 11.80 20.79
C ILE A 164 18.96 13.01 20.37
N ASN A 165 18.34 13.95 19.65
CA ASN A 165 18.38 15.40 19.92
C ASN A 165 17.84 16.16 18.70
N ASP A 166 16.53 16.32 18.61
CA ASP A 166 15.94 17.49 17.97
C ASP A 166 14.60 17.80 18.64
N MET A 167 14.70 18.48 19.78
CA MET A 167 13.59 19.17 20.42
C MET A 167 13.67 20.63 19.95
N PRO A 168 12.66 21.16 19.25
CA PRO A 168 12.67 22.57 18.87
C PRO A 168 12.63 23.43 20.13
N LYS A 169 13.69 24.21 20.34
CA LYS A 169 13.73 25.30 21.31
C LYS A 169 12.73 26.36 20.85
N ILE A 170 11.52 26.29 21.38
CA ILE A 170 10.52 27.34 21.26
C ILE A 170 11.08 28.58 21.96
N SER A 171 11.33 29.62 21.17
CA SER A 171 11.59 30.99 21.60
C SER A 171 10.46 31.49 22.52
N ASN A 172 10.82 32.18 23.59
CA ASN A 172 9.87 32.77 24.55
C ASN A 172 8.96 33.86 23.96
N GLU A 173 9.13 34.22 22.69
CA GLU A 173 8.37 35.26 21.99
C GLU A 173 7.05 34.73 21.37
N ASP A 174 6.95 33.43 21.03
CA ASP A 174 5.77 32.89 20.31
C ASP A 174 4.63 32.43 21.23
N ARG A 175 4.85 32.52 22.55
CA ARG A 175 3.91 32.03 23.58
C ARG A 175 2.87 33.09 24.00
N PHE A 176 3.05 34.35 23.61
CA PHE A 176 2.16 35.46 23.99
C PHE A 176 1.00 35.69 23.02
N ASN A 177 1.07 35.15 21.79
CA ASN A 177 0.05 35.36 20.76
C ASN A 177 -1.07 34.30 20.74
N HIS A 178 -1.00 33.27 21.58
CA HIS A 178 -1.97 32.15 21.56
C HIS A 178 -2.67 31.90 22.91
N HIS A 179 -2.64 32.85 23.85
CA HIS A 179 -3.35 32.71 25.12
C HIS A 179 -4.77 33.32 25.04
N PRO A 180 -5.84 32.59 25.43
CA PRO A 180 -7.23 33.07 25.34
C PRO A 180 -7.54 34.33 26.17
N ALA A 181 -6.64 34.72 27.07
CA ALA A 181 -6.76 35.95 27.87
C ALA A 181 -6.48 37.25 27.08
N ALA A 182 -5.79 37.19 25.92
CA ALA A 182 -5.52 38.37 25.09
C ALA A 182 -6.71 38.79 24.20
N ARG A 183 -7.75 37.96 24.11
CA ARG A 183 -8.98 38.23 23.32
C ARG A 183 -10.04 39.05 24.08
N LEU A 184 -9.84 39.30 25.38
CA LEU A 184 -10.83 39.92 26.26
C LEU A 184 -10.73 41.45 26.38
N ARG A 185 -9.99 42.11 25.47
CA ARG A 185 -9.86 43.57 25.45
C ARG A 185 -10.15 44.16 24.07
N GLY A 186 -11.36 43.90 23.57
CA GLY A 186 -11.87 44.46 22.32
C GLY A 186 -13.40 44.42 22.35
N LEU A 187 -13.99 45.31 23.14
CA LEU A 187 -15.43 45.46 23.30
C LEU A 187 -15.88 46.59 22.36
N GLU A 188 -16.16 46.30 21.09
CA GLU A 188 -16.99 47.17 20.25
C GLU A 188 -17.52 46.44 19.01
N GLU A 189 -18.80 46.70 18.71
CA GLU A 189 -19.60 46.25 17.56
C GLU A 189 -19.92 44.74 17.46
N GLN A 190 -21.13 44.39 17.89
CA GLN A 190 -21.87 43.24 17.36
C GLN A 190 -22.02 43.41 15.84
N PRO A 191 -21.43 42.57 14.97
CA PRO A 191 -22.03 42.35 13.68
C PRO A 191 -23.24 41.44 13.92
N SER A 192 -24.38 41.85 13.38
CA SER A 192 -25.53 40.97 13.17
C SER A 192 -25.04 39.60 12.72
N VAL A 193 -25.29 38.56 13.52
CA VAL A 193 -25.12 37.17 13.14
C VAL A 193 -25.95 36.93 11.88
N ALA A 194 -25.33 37.14 10.72
CA ALA A 194 -25.79 36.55 9.48
C ALA A 194 -25.80 35.05 9.75
N SER A 195 -27.00 34.46 9.83
CA SER A 195 -27.14 33.02 9.82
C SER A 195 -26.36 32.51 8.62
N VAL A 196 -25.22 31.85 8.86
CA VAL A 196 -24.54 31.07 7.83
C VAL A 196 -25.64 30.23 7.20
N SER A 197 -25.88 30.41 5.91
CA SER A 197 -26.95 29.68 5.23
C SER A 197 -26.66 28.19 5.45
N ASP A 198 -27.65 27.37 5.80
CA ASP A 198 -27.44 25.94 6.05
C ASP A 198 -26.62 25.28 4.91
N SER A 199 -26.83 25.73 3.68
CA SER A 199 -26.06 25.32 2.49
C SER A 199 -24.57 25.68 2.55
N GLN A 200 -24.18 26.83 3.11
CA GLN A 200 -22.76 27.19 3.29
C GLN A 200 -22.07 26.26 4.27
N ARG A 201 -22.73 25.91 5.38
CA ARG A 201 -22.19 24.96 6.36
C ARG A 201 -22.06 23.55 5.77
N VAL A 202 -23.04 23.10 4.98
CA VAL A 202 -22.95 21.84 4.24
C VAL A 202 -21.75 21.87 3.29
N ASN A 203 -21.57 22.98 2.56
CA ASN A 203 -20.46 23.09 1.62
C ASN A 203 -19.10 23.06 2.31
N GLU A 204 -18.94 23.75 3.44
CA GLU A 204 -17.72 23.69 4.26
C GLU A 204 -17.43 22.26 4.77
N MET A 205 -18.46 21.53 5.22
CA MET A 205 -18.30 20.14 5.64
C MET A 205 -17.93 19.22 4.47
N LEU A 206 -18.52 19.45 3.29
CA LEU A 206 -18.21 18.70 2.09
C LEU A 206 -16.77 18.95 1.66
N ASP A 207 -16.32 20.21 1.61
CA ASP A 207 -14.96 20.59 1.25
C ASP A 207 -13.94 19.98 2.20
N ALA A 208 -14.20 19.99 3.52
CA ALA A 208 -13.34 19.34 4.51
C ALA A 208 -13.24 17.82 4.28
N ASN A 209 -14.37 17.15 4.01
CA ASN A 209 -14.36 15.72 3.70
C ASN A 209 -13.62 15.43 2.39
N LEU A 210 -13.81 16.25 1.35
CA LEU A 210 -13.12 16.11 0.06
C LEU A 210 -11.61 16.24 0.24
N ASP A 211 -11.13 17.23 1.00
CA ASP A 211 -9.70 17.40 1.29
C ASP A 211 -9.14 16.19 2.04
N GLU A 212 -9.87 15.69 3.04
CA GLU A 212 -9.47 14.47 3.75
C GLU A 212 -9.38 13.27 2.80
N MET A 213 -10.35 13.09 1.89
CA MET A 213 -10.31 12.02 0.91
C MET A 213 -9.09 12.15 -0.01
N VAL A 214 -8.74 13.35 -0.47
CA VAL A 214 -7.55 13.58 -1.31
C VAL A 214 -6.28 13.18 -0.56
N GLN A 215 -6.16 13.56 0.71
CA GLN A 215 -5.02 13.18 1.54
C GLN A 215 -4.96 11.67 1.76
N ALA A 216 -6.09 11.03 2.07
CA ALA A 216 -6.17 9.59 2.28
C ALA A 216 -5.83 8.80 1.00
N ILE A 217 -6.34 9.22 -0.17
CA ILE A 217 -6.00 8.63 -1.46
C ILE A 217 -4.50 8.79 -1.76
N THR A 218 -3.91 9.93 -1.41
CA THR A 218 -2.47 10.17 -1.59
C THR A 218 -1.64 9.21 -0.73
N ARG A 219 -2.02 9.01 0.54
CA ARG A 219 -1.38 8.02 1.43
C ARG A 219 -1.57 6.60 0.92
N LEU A 220 -2.77 6.24 0.50
CA LEU A 220 -3.09 4.94 -0.10
C LEU A 220 -2.28 4.68 -1.38
N LYS A 221 -2.09 5.69 -2.23
CA LYS A 221 -1.22 5.58 -3.41
C LYS A 221 0.23 5.32 -3.00
N GLY A 222 0.73 6.04 -2.00
CA GLY A 222 2.08 5.82 -1.45
C GLY A 222 2.25 4.40 -0.92
N LEU A 223 1.32 3.94 -0.09
CA LEU A 223 1.26 2.56 0.40
C LEU A 223 1.20 1.56 -0.75
N GLY A 224 0.28 1.72 -1.68
CA GLY A 224 0.12 0.81 -2.82
C GLY A 224 1.39 0.70 -3.67
N SER A 225 2.10 1.81 -3.89
CA SER A 225 3.39 1.81 -4.61
C SER A 225 4.48 1.09 -3.82
N ALA A 226 4.57 1.31 -2.51
CA ALA A 226 5.56 0.64 -1.66
C ALA A 226 5.28 -0.86 -1.53
N LEU A 227 4.00 -1.25 -1.41
CA LEU A 227 3.57 -2.65 -1.41
C LEU A 227 3.93 -3.34 -2.73
N ALA A 228 3.71 -2.67 -3.86
CA ALA A 228 4.07 -3.21 -5.18
C ALA A 228 5.59 -3.42 -5.30
N GLU A 229 6.39 -2.41 -4.92
CA GLU A 229 7.85 -2.52 -4.93
C GLU A 229 8.35 -3.65 -4.01
N GLU A 230 7.78 -3.79 -2.81
CA GLU A 230 8.14 -4.85 -1.87
C GLU A 230 7.80 -6.25 -2.44
N ILE A 231 6.66 -6.39 -3.12
CA ILE A 231 6.30 -7.65 -3.80
C ILE A 231 7.29 -7.96 -4.92
N ASP A 232 7.64 -6.99 -5.76
CA ASP A 232 8.62 -7.20 -6.84
C ASP A 232 9.99 -7.62 -6.28
N GLN A 233 10.47 -6.95 -5.22
CA GLN A 233 11.72 -7.35 -4.56
C GLN A 233 11.66 -8.74 -3.92
N GLN A 234 10.50 -9.12 -3.35
CA GLN A 234 10.32 -10.47 -2.80
C GLN A 234 10.28 -11.53 -3.92
N ASN A 235 9.69 -11.22 -5.08
CA ASN A 235 9.70 -12.13 -6.22
C ASN A 235 11.14 -12.40 -6.70
N ASP A 236 11.96 -11.37 -6.84
CA ASP A 236 13.38 -11.51 -7.20
C ASP A 236 14.16 -12.37 -6.17
N LEU A 237 13.85 -12.20 -4.88
CA LEU A 237 14.44 -13.00 -3.81
C LEU A 237 13.97 -14.46 -3.87
N ILE A 238 12.69 -14.71 -4.19
CA ILE A 238 12.14 -16.06 -4.36
C ILE A 238 12.83 -16.77 -5.53
N ASP A 239 13.06 -16.09 -6.65
CA ASP A 239 13.77 -16.66 -7.79
C ASP A 239 15.21 -17.06 -7.41
N THR A 240 15.91 -16.18 -6.68
CA THR A 240 17.25 -16.48 -6.16
C THR A 240 17.25 -17.68 -5.21
N ILE A 241 16.26 -17.76 -4.31
CA ILE A 241 16.07 -18.89 -3.39
C ILE A 241 15.80 -20.17 -4.19
N HIS A 242 14.96 -20.10 -5.22
CA HIS A 242 14.61 -21.23 -6.08
C HIS A 242 15.85 -21.84 -6.74
N ASP A 243 16.70 -21.00 -7.34
CA ASP A 243 17.96 -21.43 -7.96
C ASP A 243 18.89 -22.09 -6.94
N LYS A 244 19.02 -21.50 -5.73
CA LYS A 244 19.84 -22.06 -4.65
C LYS A 244 19.30 -23.41 -4.17
N VAL A 245 17.98 -23.57 -4.07
CA VAL A 245 17.32 -24.83 -3.72
C VAL A 245 17.63 -25.90 -4.75
N GLU A 246 17.49 -25.61 -6.05
CA GLU A 246 17.76 -26.58 -7.12
C GLU A 246 19.23 -27.06 -7.08
N ILE A 247 20.16 -26.12 -6.92
CA ILE A 247 21.59 -26.45 -6.79
C ILE A 247 21.86 -27.31 -5.56
N ALA A 248 21.23 -26.98 -4.42
CA ALA A 248 21.37 -27.75 -3.19
C ALA A 248 20.81 -29.17 -3.35
N ASP A 249 19.63 -29.32 -3.94
CA ASP A 249 18.98 -30.61 -4.17
C ASP A 249 19.83 -31.52 -5.07
N ILE A 250 20.32 -30.99 -6.20
CA ILE A 250 21.21 -31.74 -7.11
C ILE A 250 22.48 -32.22 -6.37
N LYS A 251 23.07 -31.38 -5.51
CA LYS A 251 24.27 -31.73 -4.73
C LYS A 251 23.97 -32.78 -3.67
N ILE A 252 22.87 -32.63 -2.93
CA ILE A 252 22.42 -33.60 -1.93
C ILE A 252 22.17 -34.95 -2.59
N GLY A 253 21.45 -35.00 -3.71
CA GLY A 253 21.19 -36.23 -4.46
C GLY A 253 22.47 -36.93 -4.92
N LYS A 254 23.44 -36.17 -5.45
CA LYS A 254 24.77 -36.70 -5.82
C LYS A 254 25.49 -37.27 -4.59
N GLN A 255 25.57 -36.52 -3.50
CA GLN A 255 26.27 -36.95 -2.28
C GLN A 255 25.62 -38.16 -1.63
N ASN A 256 24.30 -38.23 -1.60
CA ASN A 256 23.56 -39.37 -1.08
C ASN A 256 23.87 -40.64 -1.89
N LYS A 257 23.88 -40.54 -3.23
CA LYS A 257 24.28 -41.66 -4.11
C LYS A 257 25.72 -42.11 -3.86
N GLU A 258 26.65 -41.17 -3.68
CA GLU A 258 28.05 -41.49 -3.36
C GLU A 258 28.20 -42.16 -2.00
N MET A 259 27.48 -41.66 -0.99
CA MET A 259 27.47 -42.21 0.35
C MET A 259 26.93 -43.64 0.36
N ASN A 260 25.82 -43.92 -0.33
CA ASN A 260 25.28 -45.28 -0.45
C ASN A 260 26.30 -46.24 -1.10
N LYS A 261 26.99 -45.77 -2.15
CA LYS A 261 28.05 -46.54 -2.81
C LYS A 261 29.22 -46.85 -1.86
N ILE A 262 29.61 -45.92 -0.99
CA ILE A 262 30.65 -46.15 0.03
C ILE A 262 30.19 -47.17 1.07
N LEU A 263 28.92 -47.09 1.48
CA LEU A 263 28.32 -48.01 2.45
C LEU A 263 28.05 -49.40 1.87
N GLY A 264 28.29 -49.61 0.56
CA GLY A 264 28.04 -50.88 -0.11
C GLY A 264 26.55 -51.24 -0.23
N LYS A 265 25.68 -50.22 -0.17
CA LYS A 265 24.23 -50.34 -0.38
C LYS A 265 23.83 -49.97 -1.80
#